data_AF-A0A3D1TDQ5-F1
#
_entry.id   AF-A0A3D1TDQ5-F1
#
_cell.length_a   1.000
_cell.length_b   1.000
_cell.length_c   1.000
_cell.angle_alpha   90.00
_cell.angle_beta   90.00
_cell.angle_gamma   90.00
#
_symmetry.space_group_name_H-M   'P 1'
#
loop_
_entity.id
_entity.type
_entity.pdbx_description
1 polymer ?
#
loop_
_entity_poly.entity_id
_entity_poly.type
_entity_poly.pdbx_seq_one_letter_code
_entity_poly.pdbx_strand_id
1 'polypeptide(L)'
;MTRHFPSVFCVLLCSSCLIGSRCPAGTLIIDTPITLGPGDASMENQQVDVVEGGQLKIEGVHTFQQLLVEGTVEIDGDAELAVIGQVRVTDLGVIRFLSVADDGLVEGVWAGHGGTLSAGSMEVAFGGHVSADGTGYKGVFRGAGLGPGGGAASARDQYAGGGGYGGAGADRSAPGGLPYGSYRFPVDLGSAGGAETATSTFPGASGGGAIRLIVSGSMVLEGTVSADGGRSDHYYIGSGSGGSIWATVGSLSGAGVFRANGGTKSFNGTGGAGGGGRIAVYCGDDSAYTGATASVCLGGVEEIPGAPGTIGFFNLDGTRLDVFQTMTFDAVSEHVFGDVVLSADARVVLGGGATLVTTGSLALRDTARLTIDSIDNDQLVDGVWVGRGGTIEAVNLSIAEQAVITADGMGYKGRFRGVGMGPGGGAASLLYLKAGGGGYGGAGGDADVSGGGIYGSYREPLELGSAGGAETGSSLKPGGSGGGAVRLLVTGTLALAGRISADGSNSDQYYNGSGSGGSIWATVG
;
A
#
# COMPACT_ATOMS: atom_id res chain seq x y z
N MET A 1 -4.67 18.78 59.74
CA MET A 1 -5.71 18.04 59.01
C MET A 1 -6.39 19.00 58.06
N THR A 2 -6.51 18.56 56.80
CA THR A 2 -7.28 19.12 55.68
C THR A 2 -7.00 20.59 55.29
N ARG A 3 -6.13 20.77 54.28
CA ARG A 3 -6.13 21.97 53.42
C ARG A 3 -6.61 21.58 52.03
N HIS A 4 -7.57 22.36 51.54
CA HIS A 4 -8.15 22.31 50.21
C HIS A 4 -7.10 22.43 49.10
N PHE A 5 -7.28 21.64 48.05
CA PHE A 5 -6.73 21.89 46.71
C PHE A 5 -7.59 22.95 46.01
N PRO A 6 -7.01 23.97 45.37
CA PRO A 6 -7.75 24.79 44.42
C PRO A 6 -7.72 24.13 43.03
N SER A 7 -8.91 24.00 42.45
CA SER A 7 -9.16 23.76 41.03
C SER A 7 -8.53 24.85 40.18
N VAL A 8 -7.64 24.49 39.26
CA VAL A 8 -7.18 25.37 38.19
C VAL A 8 -8.17 25.25 37.03
N PHE A 9 -9.21 26.08 37.05
CA PHE A 9 -9.99 26.43 35.86
C PHE A 9 -9.47 27.79 35.39
N CYS A 10 -8.66 27.81 34.33
CA CYS A 10 -8.31 29.05 33.66
C CYS A 10 -9.22 29.18 32.43
N VAL A 11 -10.42 29.73 32.62
CA VAL A 11 -11.21 30.30 31.53
C VAL A 11 -10.55 31.63 31.16
N LEU A 12 -9.59 31.60 30.25
CA LEU A 12 -8.98 32.79 29.68
C LEU A 12 -9.92 33.34 28.58
N LEU A 13 -10.81 34.24 28.97
CA LEU A 13 -11.40 35.23 28.06
C LEU A 13 -10.25 36.19 27.63
N CYS A 14 -9.50 35.81 26.60
CA CYS A 14 -8.37 36.61 26.13
C CYS A 14 -8.87 37.86 25.36
N SER A 15 -8.49 39.04 25.83
CA SER A 15 -8.88 40.37 25.30
C SER A 15 -8.08 40.83 24.07
N SER A 16 -7.57 39.90 23.25
CA SER A 16 -6.81 40.22 22.04
C SER A 16 -7.29 39.45 20.83
N CYS A 17 -8.61 39.47 20.60
CA CYS A 17 -9.22 39.10 19.34
C CYS A 17 -9.19 40.33 18.41
N LEU A 18 -8.07 40.52 17.70
CA LEU A 18 -7.94 41.49 16.61
C LEU A 18 -7.60 40.71 15.34
N ILE A 19 -8.63 40.10 14.76
CA ILE A 19 -9.05 40.13 13.34
C ILE A 19 -10.16 39.07 13.18
N GLY A 20 -11.42 39.53 13.12
CA GLY A 20 -12.40 38.94 12.21
C GLY A 20 -13.02 37.56 12.46
N SER A 21 -13.09 37.00 13.66
CA SER A 21 -14.00 35.86 13.94
C SER A 21 -14.65 35.99 15.31
N ARG A 22 -15.99 36.01 15.33
CA ARG A 22 -16.77 36.09 16.58
C ARG A 22 -16.76 34.71 17.24
N CYS A 23 -15.96 34.54 18.29
CA CYS A 23 -16.00 33.36 19.14
C CYS A 23 -17.37 33.29 19.87
N PRO A 24 -18.17 32.23 19.70
CA PRO A 24 -19.44 32.08 20.42
C PRO A 24 -19.21 31.97 21.94
N ALA A 25 -20.13 32.51 22.74
CA ALA A 25 -20.09 32.34 24.19
C ALA A 25 -20.13 30.84 24.55
N GLY A 26 -19.14 30.35 25.29
CA GLY A 26 -19.01 28.92 25.65
C GLY A 26 -17.93 28.14 24.89
N THR A 27 -17.08 28.81 24.11
CA THR A 27 -15.94 28.19 23.42
C THR A 27 -14.68 28.20 24.29
N LEU A 28 -13.97 27.08 24.34
CA LEU A 28 -12.67 26.95 24.99
C LEU A 28 -11.55 27.20 23.97
N ILE A 29 -10.67 28.16 24.27
CA ILE A 29 -9.55 28.52 23.40
C ILE A 29 -8.27 27.90 23.94
N ILE A 30 -7.54 27.18 23.08
CA ILE A 30 -6.25 26.57 23.37
C ILE A 30 -5.16 27.39 22.65
N ASP A 31 -4.49 28.27 23.40
CA ASP A 31 -3.39 29.12 22.92
C ASP A 31 -2.01 28.69 23.47
N THR A 32 -2.00 27.68 24.33
CA THR A 32 -0.83 27.11 24.98
C THR A 32 -0.94 25.58 24.99
N PRO A 33 0.19 24.85 25.08
CA PRO A 33 0.16 23.39 25.09
C PRO A 33 -0.66 22.81 26.25
N ILE A 34 -1.65 21.99 25.93
CA ILE A 34 -2.47 21.24 26.89
C ILE A 34 -2.49 19.76 26.50
N THR A 35 -2.42 18.87 27.50
CA THR A 35 -2.65 17.43 27.32
C THR A 35 -3.90 17.03 28.09
N LEU A 36 -4.87 16.46 27.40
CA LEU A 36 -6.00 15.76 28.00
C LEU A 36 -5.60 14.30 28.19
N GLY A 37 -5.40 13.95 29.45
CA GLY A 37 -5.11 12.57 29.85
C GLY A 37 -6.39 11.73 29.96
N PRO A 38 -6.28 10.40 30.03
CA PRO A 38 -7.43 9.52 30.16
C PRO A 38 -8.31 9.88 31.37
N GLY A 39 -9.60 10.16 31.11
CA GLY A 39 -10.58 10.51 32.14
C GLY A 39 -10.59 12.00 32.56
N ASP A 40 -9.79 12.85 31.91
CA ASP A 40 -9.89 14.30 32.09
C ASP A 40 -11.21 14.82 31.50
N ALA A 41 -12.08 15.36 32.35
CA ALA A 41 -13.40 15.85 31.97
C ALA A 41 -13.45 17.35 31.64
N SER A 42 -12.31 18.06 31.66
CA SER A 42 -12.25 19.53 31.62
C SER A 42 -12.77 20.16 30.33
N MET A 43 -12.74 19.42 29.21
CA MET A 43 -13.17 19.88 27.88
C MET A 43 -14.32 19.05 27.29
N GLU A 44 -14.86 18.11 28.08
CA GLU A 44 -15.90 17.20 27.61
C GLU A 44 -17.17 17.95 27.22
N ASN A 45 -17.69 17.61 26.04
CA ASN A 45 -18.87 18.19 25.43
C ASN A 45 -18.80 19.72 25.28
N GLN A 46 -17.60 20.28 25.09
CA GLN A 46 -17.41 21.70 24.81
C GLN A 46 -17.11 21.95 23.33
N GLN A 47 -17.26 23.21 22.92
CA GLN A 47 -16.64 23.70 21.69
C GLN A 47 -15.19 24.06 21.99
N VAL A 48 -14.25 23.52 21.22
CA VAL A 48 -12.81 23.71 21.41
C VAL A 48 -12.20 24.33 20.16
N ASP A 49 -11.51 25.45 20.34
CA ASP A 49 -10.78 26.15 19.28
C ASP A 49 -9.29 26.10 19.62
N VAL A 50 -8.51 25.36 18.84
CA VAL A 50 -7.04 25.34 18.93
C VAL A 50 -6.49 26.36 17.97
N VAL A 51 -6.15 27.54 18.49
CA VAL A 51 -5.71 28.69 17.69
C VAL A 51 -4.28 28.50 17.19
N GLU A 52 -3.84 29.34 16.24
CA GLU A 52 -2.47 29.32 15.72
C GLU A 52 -1.43 29.35 16.86
N GLY A 53 -0.47 28.42 16.83
CA GLY A 53 0.55 28.24 17.88
C GLY A 53 0.07 27.45 19.11
N GLY A 54 -1.24 27.25 19.27
CA GLY A 54 -1.82 26.36 20.28
C GLY A 54 -1.55 24.89 19.98
N GLN A 55 -1.43 24.08 21.05
CA GLN A 55 -1.24 22.64 20.95
C GLN A 55 -2.17 21.90 21.91
N LEU A 56 -2.89 20.91 21.42
CA LEU A 56 -3.76 20.05 22.21
C LEU A 56 -3.42 18.59 21.98
N LYS A 57 -2.88 17.89 22.97
CA LYS A 57 -2.67 16.45 22.93
C LYS A 57 -3.86 15.73 23.57
N ILE A 58 -4.39 14.70 22.90
CA ILE A 58 -5.48 13.86 23.35
C ILE A 58 -4.94 12.46 23.64
N GLU A 59 -5.15 11.99 24.86
CA GLU A 59 -4.81 10.63 25.32
C GLU A 59 -6.06 9.94 25.85
N GLY A 60 -6.32 8.69 25.48
CA GLY A 60 -7.56 8.00 25.84
C GLY A 60 -8.80 8.55 25.13
N VAL A 61 -9.97 8.41 25.75
CA VAL A 61 -11.27 8.66 25.10
C VAL A 61 -11.85 10.00 25.55
N HIS A 62 -12.14 10.87 24.59
CA HIS A 62 -12.66 12.21 24.82
C HIS A 62 -13.77 12.59 23.83
N THR A 63 -14.72 13.41 24.27
CA THR A 63 -15.83 13.90 23.42
C THR A 63 -15.92 15.42 23.40
N PHE A 64 -15.94 16.03 22.21
CA PHE A 64 -16.21 17.46 22.02
C PHE A 64 -17.52 17.69 21.25
N GLN A 65 -18.08 18.88 21.37
CA GLN A 65 -19.22 19.29 20.54
C GLN A 65 -18.78 19.79 19.18
N GLN A 66 -17.70 20.56 19.13
CA GLN A 66 -17.14 21.17 17.92
C GLN A 66 -15.63 21.30 18.10
N LEU A 67 -14.87 21.20 17.03
CA LEU A 67 -13.42 21.37 17.04
C LEU A 67 -12.97 22.24 15.85
N LEU A 68 -12.42 23.41 16.14
CA LEU A 68 -11.70 24.23 15.17
C LEU A 68 -10.19 24.08 15.39
N VAL A 69 -9.45 23.78 14.33
CA VAL A 69 -8.00 23.56 14.36
C VAL A 69 -7.32 24.56 13.44
N GLU A 70 -6.67 25.55 14.03
CA GLU A 70 -5.75 26.50 13.40
C GLU A 70 -4.29 26.27 13.87
N GLY A 71 -4.11 25.67 15.05
CA GLY A 71 -2.84 25.18 15.58
C GLY A 71 -2.63 23.68 15.35
N THR A 72 -2.20 22.96 16.39
CA THR A 72 -1.96 21.51 16.32
C THR A 72 -2.79 20.74 17.33
N VAL A 73 -3.48 19.70 16.87
CA VAL A 73 -4.09 18.67 17.72
C VAL A 73 -3.31 17.38 17.52
N GLU A 74 -2.81 16.77 18.59
CA GLU A 74 -2.19 15.44 18.56
C GLU A 74 -3.16 14.41 19.15
N ILE A 75 -3.39 13.30 18.45
CA ILE A 75 -4.22 12.17 18.91
C ILE A 75 -3.29 10.98 19.13
N ASP A 76 -3.21 10.46 20.35
CA ASP A 76 -2.32 9.34 20.67
C ASP A 76 -2.77 8.01 20.03
N GLY A 77 -1.88 7.01 20.00
CA GLY A 77 -2.08 5.75 19.26
C GLY A 77 -3.24 4.87 19.73
N ASP A 78 -3.73 5.09 20.94
CA ASP A 78 -4.88 4.42 21.57
C ASP A 78 -6.01 5.40 21.92
N ALA A 79 -5.88 6.67 21.51
CA ALA A 79 -6.85 7.70 21.79
C ALA A 79 -8.04 7.65 20.81
N GLU A 80 -9.22 7.96 21.34
CA GLU A 80 -10.44 8.14 20.57
C GLU A 80 -10.99 9.54 20.85
N LEU A 81 -10.92 10.41 19.84
CA LEU A 81 -11.57 11.71 19.89
C LEU A 81 -12.89 11.66 19.12
N ALA A 82 -14.00 11.84 19.84
CA ALA A 82 -15.32 11.96 19.24
C ALA A 82 -15.76 13.44 19.20
N VAL A 83 -16.06 13.96 18.02
CA VAL A 83 -16.60 15.31 17.84
C VAL A 83 -18.02 15.21 17.32
N ILE A 84 -19.00 15.50 18.17
CA ILE A 84 -20.43 15.31 17.84
C ILE A 84 -20.82 16.12 16.60
N GLY A 85 -20.29 17.35 16.50
CA GLY A 85 -20.56 18.26 15.40
C GLY A 85 -19.46 18.30 14.35
N GLN A 86 -18.95 19.49 14.06
CA GLN A 86 -17.98 19.72 13.00
C GLN A 86 -16.55 19.68 13.56
N VAL A 87 -15.67 19.00 12.82
CA VAL A 87 -14.23 19.23 12.87
C VAL A 87 -13.85 20.11 11.68
N ARG A 88 -13.25 21.27 11.92
CA ARG A 88 -12.75 22.15 10.87
C ARG A 88 -11.26 22.35 11.04
N VAL A 89 -10.49 21.85 10.07
CA VAL A 89 -9.04 22.06 9.97
C VAL A 89 -8.79 23.17 8.97
N THR A 90 -8.25 24.30 9.41
CA THR A 90 -7.97 25.45 8.54
C THR A 90 -6.67 25.23 7.75
N ASP A 91 -6.27 26.22 6.96
CA ASP A 91 -5.06 26.20 6.12
C ASP A 91 -3.74 26.11 6.89
N LEU A 92 -3.74 26.46 8.18
CA LEU A 92 -2.60 26.29 9.09
C LEU A 92 -2.79 25.13 10.06
N GLY A 93 -4.02 24.59 10.15
CA GLY A 93 -4.39 23.55 11.10
C GLY A 93 -3.74 22.21 10.81
N VAL A 94 -3.27 21.55 11.86
CA VAL A 94 -2.71 20.20 11.79
C VAL A 94 -3.37 19.31 12.84
N ILE A 95 -3.97 18.21 12.41
CA ILE A 95 -4.30 17.07 13.28
C ILE A 95 -3.22 16.01 13.05
N ARG A 96 -2.46 15.65 14.08
CA ARG A 96 -1.38 14.67 14.02
C ARG A 96 -1.77 13.41 14.79
N PHE A 97 -1.76 12.26 14.12
CA PHE A 97 -1.94 10.95 14.76
C PHE A 97 -0.58 10.38 15.15
N LEU A 98 -0.46 10.00 16.41
CA LEU A 98 0.69 9.27 16.95
C LEU A 98 0.36 7.78 17.00
N SER A 99 1.38 6.98 17.32
CA SER A 99 1.23 5.53 17.46
C SER A 99 1.76 5.06 18.80
N VAL A 100 1.24 3.93 19.26
CA VAL A 100 1.72 3.21 20.45
C VAL A 100 2.26 1.84 20.03
N ALA A 101 3.09 1.24 20.88
CA ALA A 101 3.74 -0.06 20.62
C ALA A 101 4.52 -0.09 19.29
N ASP A 102 5.22 1.01 18.99
CA ASP A 102 5.96 1.26 17.75
C ASP A 102 7.49 1.05 17.88
N ASP A 103 7.96 0.70 19.07
CA ASP A 103 9.39 0.56 19.42
C ASP A 103 9.82 -0.87 19.78
N GLY A 104 8.92 -1.85 19.72
CA GLY A 104 9.23 -3.25 19.99
C GLY A 104 8.03 -4.19 19.91
N LEU A 105 8.32 -5.47 20.18
CA LEU A 105 7.28 -6.50 20.30
C LEU A 105 6.58 -6.39 21.65
N VAL A 106 5.26 -6.52 21.64
CA VAL A 106 4.44 -6.68 22.84
C VAL A 106 4.06 -8.15 22.92
N GLU A 107 4.45 -8.83 23.99
CA GLU A 107 4.21 -10.29 24.16
C GLU A 107 4.69 -11.15 22.97
N GLY A 108 5.76 -10.72 22.30
CA GLY A 108 6.36 -11.44 21.17
C GLY A 108 5.70 -11.17 19.81
N VAL A 109 4.73 -10.26 19.73
CA VAL A 109 4.07 -9.88 18.47
C VAL A 109 4.16 -8.37 18.21
N TRP A 110 4.07 -7.99 16.94
CA TRP A 110 3.91 -6.60 16.53
C TRP A 110 2.47 -6.16 16.84
N ALA A 111 2.29 -5.22 17.75
CA ALA A 111 0.98 -4.79 18.26
C ALA A 111 0.73 -3.28 18.10
N GLY A 112 1.44 -2.66 17.18
CA GLY A 112 1.40 -1.21 16.98
C GLY A 112 0.08 -0.77 16.35
N HIS A 113 -0.46 0.34 16.83
CA HIS A 113 -1.72 0.90 16.33
C HIS A 113 -1.75 2.43 16.50
N GLY A 114 -2.65 3.08 15.76
CA GLY A 114 -2.85 4.53 15.74
C GLY A 114 -4.25 4.94 16.22
N GLY A 115 -4.42 6.23 16.49
CA GLY A 115 -5.64 6.78 17.08
C GLY A 115 -6.86 6.85 16.14
N THR A 116 -8.01 7.19 16.74
CA THR A 116 -9.29 7.36 16.04
C THR A 116 -9.85 8.77 16.22
N LEU A 117 -10.31 9.36 15.11
CA LEU A 117 -11.13 10.59 15.11
C LEU A 117 -12.51 10.27 14.52
N SER A 118 -13.56 10.55 15.27
CA SER A 118 -14.93 10.53 14.76
C SER A 118 -15.54 11.93 14.76
N ALA A 119 -16.34 12.24 13.73
CA ALA A 119 -16.96 13.53 13.54
C ALA A 119 -18.40 13.42 12.99
N GLY A 120 -19.27 14.36 13.38
CA GLY A 120 -20.55 14.58 12.71
C GLY A 120 -20.35 15.06 11.27
N SER A 121 -19.45 16.01 11.07
CA SER A 121 -19.01 16.48 9.76
C SER A 121 -17.56 16.95 9.83
N MET A 122 -16.86 17.00 8.69
CA MET A 122 -15.47 17.43 8.66
C MET A 122 -15.17 18.32 7.46
N GLU A 123 -14.41 19.38 7.68
CA GLU A 123 -13.83 20.20 6.61
C GLU A 123 -12.31 20.24 6.83
N VAL A 124 -11.55 19.83 5.82
CA VAL A 124 -10.11 20.02 5.77
C VAL A 124 -9.83 21.02 4.66
N ALA A 125 -9.59 22.27 5.03
CA ALA A 125 -9.35 23.35 4.09
C ALA A 125 -8.06 23.13 3.29
N PHE A 126 -7.91 23.85 2.17
CA PHE A 126 -6.66 23.87 1.43
C PHE A 126 -5.51 24.33 2.35
N GLY A 127 -4.40 23.58 2.39
CA GLY A 127 -3.30 23.80 3.34
C GLY A 127 -3.47 23.09 4.69
N GLY A 128 -4.68 22.69 5.05
CA GLY A 128 -4.95 21.91 6.26
C GLY A 128 -4.46 20.47 6.14
N HIS A 129 -3.96 19.93 7.26
CA HIS A 129 -3.33 18.62 7.31
C HIS A 129 -3.91 17.72 8.40
N VAL A 130 -4.23 16.48 8.02
CA VAL A 130 -4.49 15.38 8.95
C VAL A 130 -3.42 14.32 8.70
N SER A 131 -2.44 14.16 9.59
CA SER A 131 -1.18 13.48 9.28
C SER A 131 -0.78 12.45 10.33
N ALA A 132 -0.31 11.28 9.88
CA ALA A 132 0.42 10.29 10.65
C ALA A 132 1.82 10.09 10.07
N ASP A 133 2.39 11.12 9.44
CA ASP A 133 3.65 10.99 8.70
C ASP A 133 4.81 10.68 9.67
N GLY A 134 5.52 9.59 9.39
CA GLY A 134 6.68 9.13 10.16
C GLY A 134 6.37 8.69 11.60
N THR A 135 5.10 8.48 11.95
CA THR A 135 4.69 8.08 13.32
C THR A 135 4.50 6.57 13.50
N GLY A 136 4.83 5.74 12.50
CA GLY A 136 4.76 4.29 12.56
C GLY A 136 5.96 3.65 13.29
N TYR A 137 6.25 2.38 12.99
CA TYR A 137 7.35 1.66 13.63
C TYR A 137 8.67 2.42 13.50
N LYS A 138 9.41 2.51 14.60
CA LYS A 138 10.66 3.28 14.69
C LYS A 138 11.82 2.54 14.03
N GLY A 139 12.70 3.27 13.36
CA GLY A 139 13.98 2.70 12.95
C GLY A 139 14.92 2.53 14.14
N VAL A 140 15.87 1.60 14.00
CA VAL A 140 16.89 1.33 15.02
C VAL A 140 18.28 1.62 14.47
N PHE A 141 19.18 1.96 15.39
CA PHE A 141 20.60 2.06 15.07
C PHE A 141 21.16 0.66 14.83
N ARG A 142 21.92 0.51 13.74
CA ARG A 142 22.76 -0.68 13.51
C ARG A 142 22.00 -2.01 13.55
N GLY A 143 20.80 -2.02 12.98
CA GLY A 143 19.92 -3.18 13.01
C GLY A 143 18.87 -3.13 11.91
N ALA A 144 18.09 -4.21 11.83
CA ALA A 144 16.92 -4.26 10.96
C ALA A 144 15.84 -3.29 11.48
N GLY A 145 15.10 -2.67 10.57
CA GLY A 145 13.98 -1.81 10.94
C GLY A 145 12.93 -2.56 11.75
N LEU A 146 12.22 -1.86 12.64
CA LEU A 146 11.10 -2.45 13.37
C LEU A 146 9.85 -2.56 12.49
N GLY A 147 8.96 -3.47 12.89
CA GLY A 147 7.70 -3.77 12.22
C GLY A 147 7.73 -5.10 11.45
N PRO A 148 6.55 -5.67 11.10
CA PRO A 148 6.45 -6.93 10.37
C PRO A 148 7.17 -6.96 9.02
N GLY A 149 7.28 -5.79 8.37
CA GLY A 149 8.00 -5.57 7.12
C GLY A 149 9.23 -4.70 7.33
N GLY A 150 9.94 -4.84 8.45
CA GLY A 150 11.17 -4.09 8.71
C GLY A 150 12.25 -4.36 7.66
N GLY A 151 12.88 -3.30 7.13
CA GLY A 151 13.98 -3.43 6.18
C GLY A 151 15.20 -4.10 6.82
N ALA A 152 15.87 -5.00 6.11
CA ALA A 152 17.01 -5.73 6.67
C ALA A 152 18.24 -4.83 6.88
N ALA A 153 18.99 -5.11 7.94
CA ALA A 153 20.29 -4.49 8.20
C ALA A 153 21.33 -4.93 7.16
N SER A 154 22.30 -4.07 6.88
CA SER A 154 23.42 -4.35 5.99
C SER A 154 24.75 -4.52 6.75
N ALA A 155 25.71 -5.17 6.09
CA ALA A 155 27.08 -5.24 6.58
C ALA A 155 27.82 -3.90 6.37
N ARG A 156 29.06 -3.82 6.86
CA ARG A 156 29.85 -2.59 6.79
C ARG A 156 30.01 -2.07 5.37
N ASP A 157 29.82 -0.76 5.22
CA ASP A 157 29.95 -0.02 3.95
C ASP A 157 28.94 -0.49 2.87
N GLN A 158 27.79 -1.06 3.29
CA GLN A 158 26.72 -1.55 2.42
C GLN A 158 25.37 -0.93 2.74
N TYR A 159 24.44 -0.99 1.78
CA TYR A 159 23.14 -0.32 1.84
C TYR A 159 22.05 -1.23 2.41
N ALA A 160 21.42 -0.82 3.52
CA ALA A 160 20.30 -1.52 4.13
C ALA A 160 19.02 -1.48 3.26
N GLY A 161 18.07 -2.37 3.54
CA GLY A 161 16.79 -2.43 2.84
C GLY A 161 15.77 -1.40 3.36
N GLY A 162 14.81 -1.03 2.52
CA GLY A 162 13.69 -0.17 2.91
C GLY A 162 12.59 -0.95 3.64
N GLY A 163 11.79 -0.25 4.46
CA GLY A 163 10.61 -0.84 5.10
C GLY A 163 9.50 -1.15 4.11
N GLY A 164 8.74 -2.21 4.34
CA GLY A 164 7.56 -2.60 3.56
C GLY A 164 6.28 -2.52 4.39
N TYR A 165 5.20 -2.03 3.78
CA TYR A 165 3.82 -2.09 4.26
C TYR A 165 2.94 -1.70 3.09
N GLY A 166 1.88 -2.45 2.75
CA GLY A 166 1.09 -2.23 1.52
C GLY A 166 1.84 -2.61 0.24
N GLY A 167 3.00 -2.00 0.02
CA GLY A 167 4.01 -2.36 -0.97
C GLY A 167 5.30 -2.84 -0.30
N ALA A 168 6.08 -3.64 -1.03
CA ALA A 168 7.41 -4.05 -0.60
C ALA A 168 8.40 -2.86 -0.55
N GLY A 169 9.27 -2.86 0.45
CA GLY A 169 10.43 -1.98 0.49
C GLY A 169 11.46 -2.38 -0.55
N ALA A 170 12.29 -1.45 -1.01
CA ALA A 170 13.26 -1.72 -2.04
C ALA A 170 14.47 -2.52 -1.51
N ASP A 171 14.91 -3.49 -2.30
CA ASP A 171 16.17 -4.21 -2.08
C ASP A 171 17.38 -3.34 -2.41
N ARG A 172 18.45 -3.49 -1.62
CA ARG A 172 19.77 -2.92 -1.90
C ARG A 172 20.85 -3.99 -1.70
N SER A 173 21.84 -3.74 -0.83
CA SER A 173 22.78 -4.79 -0.41
C SER A 173 22.13 -5.76 0.56
N ALA A 174 21.07 -5.31 1.25
CA ALA A 174 20.20 -6.12 2.09
C ALA A 174 18.76 -6.11 1.54
N PRO A 175 17.96 -7.15 1.82
CA PRO A 175 16.56 -7.21 1.41
C PRO A 175 15.69 -6.11 2.02
N GLY A 176 14.75 -5.59 1.24
CA GLY A 176 13.65 -4.77 1.70
C GLY A 176 12.57 -5.57 2.44
N GLY A 177 11.68 -4.85 3.11
CA GLY A 177 10.56 -5.43 3.84
C GLY A 177 9.43 -5.91 2.93
N LEU A 178 8.75 -6.98 3.34
CA LEU A 178 7.56 -7.49 2.65
C LEU A 178 6.28 -6.70 3.04
N PRO A 179 5.26 -6.64 2.16
CA PRO A 179 3.97 -6.08 2.52
C PRO A 179 3.21 -6.98 3.51
N TYR A 180 2.34 -6.38 4.33
CA TYR A 180 1.45 -7.05 5.29
C TYR A 180 0.19 -6.22 5.51
N GLY A 181 -0.70 -6.69 6.39
CA GLY A 181 -1.93 -6.01 6.79
C GLY A 181 -3.06 -6.09 5.76
N SER A 182 -4.23 -5.58 6.13
CA SER A 182 -5.43 -5.65 5.30
C SER A 182 -5.54 -4.47 4.33
N TYR A 183 -5.79 -4.73 3.04
CA TYR A 183 -6.17 -3.67 2.09
C TYR A 183 -7.59 -3.14 2.33
N ARG A 184 -8.44 -3.92 3.03
CA ARG A 184 -9.86 -3.61 3.23
C ARG A 184 -10.10 -2.87 4.54
N PHE A 185 -9.31 -3.17 5.56
CA PHE A 185 -9.38 -2.57 6.90
C PHE A 185 -7.97 -2.22 7.41
N PRO A 186 -7.26 -1.26 6.78
CA PRO A 186 -5.89 -0.95 7.15
C PRO A 186 -5.84 -0.25 8.52
N VAL A 187 -5.22 -0.92 9.50
CA VAL A 187 -5.01 -0.40 10.86
C VAL A 187 -3.57 -0.50 11.33
N ASP A 188 -2.75 -1.27 10.62
CA ASP A 188 -1.37 -1.51 11.02
C ASP A 188 -0.49 -0.30 10.73
N LEU A 189 0.54 -0.11 11.57
CA LEU A 189 1.57 0.89 11.32
C LEU A 189 2.45 0.47 10.14
N GLY A 190 3.05 1.44 9.45
CA GLY A 190 4.14 1.21 8.51
C GLY A 190 5.43 0.78 9.20
N SER A 191 6.24 -0.04 8.53
CA SER A 191 7.52 -0.55 9.03
C SER A 191 8.68 0.40 8.74
N ALA A 192 9.70 0.33 9.59
CA ALA A 192 10.92 1.12 9.43
C ALA A 192 11.90 0.51 8.41
N GLY A 193 12.78 1.35 7.86
CA GLY A 193 13.95 0.89 7.11
C GLY A 193 15.06 0.34 8.00
N GLY A 194 15.96 -0.45 7.42
CA GLY A 194 17.13 -0.99 8.12
C GLY A 194 18.29 0.00 8.24
N ALA A 195 19.31 -0.35 9.02
CA ALA A 195 20.55 0.40 9.14
C ALA A 195 21.78 -0.52 9.08
N GLU A 196 22.90 0.03 8.58
CA GLU A 196 24.19 -0.65 8.59
C GLU A 196 24.71 -0.90 10.01
N THR A 197 25.28 -2.08 10.23
CA THR A 197 25.55 -2.64 11.57
C THR A 197 26.81 -2.15 12.28
N ALA A 198 27.84 -1.65 11.60
CA ALA A 198 29.15 -1.40 12.19
C ALA A 198 29.44 0.07 12.50
N THR A 199 29.05 1.01 11.64
CA THR A 199 29.44 2.42 11.74
C THR A 199 28.26 3.40 11.70
N SER A 200 27.05 2.96 11.35
CA SER A 200 25.90 3.85 11.25
C SER A 200 25.71 4.66 12.53
N THR A 201 25.60 5.97 12.36
CA THR A 201 25.32 6.95 13.41
C THR A 201 23.87 7.40 13.40
N PHE A 202 23.04 6.83 12.53
CA PHE A 202 21.62 7.16 12.38
C PHE A 202 20.79 5.87 12.36
N PRO A 203 19.57 5.91 12.93
CA PRO A 203 18.65 4.80 12.78
C PRO A 203 18.12 4.75 11.35
N GLY A 204 17.52 3.62 10.97
CA GLY A 204 16.63 3.61 9.81
C GLY A 204 15.50 4.63 9.95
N ALA A 205 14.87 5.02 8.83
CA ALA A 205 13.74 5.94 8.93
C ALA A 205 12.46 5.19 9.37
N SER A 206 11.66 5.83 10.23
CA SER A 206 10.39 5.26 10.74
C SER A 206 9.35 5.12 9.64
N GLY A 207 8.43 4.17 9.78
CA GLY A 207 7.27 4.05 8.90
C GLY A 207 6.20 5.14 9.15
N GLY A 208 5.19 5.22 8.29
CA GLY A 208 4.00 6.04 8.53
C GLY A 208 3.08 5.41 9.59
N GLY A 209 2.36 6.21 10.36
CA GLY A 209 1.42 5.74 11.37
C GLY A 209 0.08 5.27 10.79
N ALA A 210 -0.91 5.08 11.66
CA ALA A 210 -2.26 4.69 11.26
C ALA A 210 -3.29 5.76 11.62
N ILE A 211 -4.19 6.06 10.68
CA ILE A 211 -5.32 6.98 10.87
C ILE A 211 -6.61 6.19 10.74
N ARG A 212 -7.45 6.22 11.78
CA ARG A 212 -8.87 5.87 11.65
C ARG A 212 -9.73 7.13 11.68
N LEU A 213 -10.43 7.39 10.58
CA LEU A 213 -11.33 8.53 10.44
C LEU A 213 -12.77 8.05 10.22
N ILE A 214 -13.71 8.56 11.00
CA ILE A 214 -15.15 8.23 10.90
C ILE A 214 -15.95 9.53 10.83
N VAL A 215 -16.42 9.91 9.64
CA VAL A 215 -17.26 11.10 9.44
C VAL A 215 -18.67 10.64 9.08
N SER A 216 -19.58 10.71 10.04
CA SER A 216 -20.94 10.19 9.87
C SER A 216 -21.78 10.96 8.83
N GLY A 217 -21.53 12.26 8.68
CA GLY A 217 -22.14 13.13 7.67
C GLY A 217 -21.19 13.45 6.52
N SER A 218 -21.07 14.75 6.20
CA SER A 218 -20.27 15.22 5.07
C SER A 218 -18.80 15.48 5.44
N MET A 219 -17.89 15.05 4.58
CA MET A 219 -16.49 15.45 4.57
C MET A 219 -16.18 16.30 3.32
N VAL A 220 -15.74 17.54 3.53
CA VAL A 220 -15.15 18.39 2.48
C VAL A 220 -13.64 18.32 2.62
N LEU A 221 -12.97 17.65 1.68
CA LEU A 221 -11.52 17.49 1.67
C LEU A 221 -10.92 18.34 0.56
N GLU A 222 -10.32 19.47 0.91
CA GLU A 222 -9.51 20.32 0.02
C GLU A 222 -8.02 20.28 0.37
N GLY A 223 -7.69 19.92 1.61
CA GLY A 223 -6.32 19.74 2.09
C GLY A 223 -5.78 18.31 1.89
N THR A 224 -5.02 17.83 2.86
CA THR A 224 -4.36 16.51 2.78
C THR A 224 -4.61 15.66 4.02
N VAL A 225 -4.95 14.40 3.80
CA VAL A 225 -4.88 13.34 4.82
C VAL A 225 -3.68 12.43 4.47
N SER A 226 -2.66 12.35 5.32
CA SER A 226 -1.41 11.64 5.01
C SER A 226 -0.92 10.68 6.10
N ALA A 227 -0.27 9.60 5.67
CA ALA A 227 0.43 8.63 6.51
C ALA A 227 1.73 8.19 5.82
N ASP A 228 2.55 9.14 5.37
CA ASP A 228 3.78 8.90 4.65
C ASP A 228 4.88 8.31 5.54
N GLY A 229 5.73 7.48 4.95
CA GLY A 229 6.94 6.97 5.58
C GLY A 229 8.02 8.03 5.76
N GLY A 230 8.81 7.87 6.82
CA GLY A 230 9.97 8.69 7.10
C GLY A 230 11.03 8.55 6.00
N ARG A 231 11.62 9.69 5.62
CA ARG A 231 12.73 9.76 4.66
C ARG A 231 14.06 9.37 5.31
N SER A 232 14.91 8.66 4.59
CA SER A 232 16.30 8.45 4.98
C SER A 232 17.18 9.63 4.53
N ASP A 233 17.93 10.21 5.45
CA ASP A 233 18.81 11.36 5.22
C ASP A 233 20.31 11.05 5.34
N HIS A 234 20.67 9.79 5.60
CA HIS A 234 22.07 9.35 5.81
C HIS A 234 22.48 8.14 4.96
N TYR A 235 23.79 7.96 4.80
CA TYR A 235 24.35 6.80 4.12
C TYR A 235 23.93 5.50 4.79
N TYR A 236 23.73 4.48 3.97
CA TYR A 236 23.56 3.08 4.40
C TYR A 236 22.26 2.75 5.17
N ILE A 237 21.35 3.72 5.36
CA ILE A 237 20.07 3.49 6.03
C ILE A 237 18.90 3.44 5.04
N GLY A 238 17.95 2.55 5.28
CA GLY A 238 16.71 2.42 4.50
C GLY A 238 15.65 3.43 4.93
N SER A 239 14.75 3.76 4.02
CA SER A 239 13.57 4.59 4.27
C SER A 239 12.41 3.76 4.86
N GLY A 240 11.51 4.39 5.60
CA GLY A 240 10.32 3.73 6.16
C GLY A 240 9.20 3.62 5.14
N SER A 241 8.32 2.62 5.29
CA SER A 241 7.14 2.47 4.43
C SER A 241 6.06 3.51 4.74
N GLY A 242 5.11 3.71 3.83
CA GLY A 242 3.85 4.37 4.15
C GLY A 242 3.08 3.61 5.25
N GLY A 243 2.06 4.26 5.80
CA GLY A 243 1.20 3.75 6.87
C GLY A 243 -0.23 3.48 6.42
N SER A 244 -1.16 3.51 7.36
CA SER A 244 -2.58 3.20 7.15
C SER A 244 -3.46 4.44 7.16
N ILE A 245 -4.38 4.53 6.22
CA ILE A 245 -5.53 5.45 6.30
C ILE A 245 -6.80 4.66 6.07
N TRP A 246 -7.66 4.62 7.08
CA TRP A 246 -9.01 4.05 6.98
C TRP A 246 -10.05 5.13 7.25
N ALA A 247 -10.75 5.55 6.21
CA ALA A 247 -11.82 6.53 6.31
C ALA A 247 -13.19 5.88 6.10
N THR A 248 -14.17 6.25 6.90
CA THR A 248 -15.59 5.93 6.70
C THR A 248 -16.36 7.24 6.69
N VAL A 249 -16.99 7.59 5.57
CA VAL A 249 -17.54 8.92 5.31
C VAL A 249 -18.96 8.80 4.76
N GLY A 250 -19.91 9.58 5.28
CA GLY A 250 -21.27 9.65 4.71
C GLY A 250 -21.26 10.15 3.27
N SER A 251 -20.83 11.39 3.05
CA SER A 251 -20.62 11.96 1.71
C SER A 251 -19.27 12.67 1.61
N LEU A 252 -18.51 12.43 0.53
CA LEU A 252 -17.19 12.99 0.30
C LEU A 252 -17.22 13.97 -0.88
N SER A 253 -16.64 15.15 -0.72
CA SER A 253 -16.51 16.15 -1.77
C SER A 253 -15.18 16.90 -1.67
N GLY A 254 -14.78 17.57 -2.76
CA GLY A 254 -13.58 18.41 -2.83
C GLY A 254 -12.47 17.79 -3.69
N ALA A 255 -11.32 18.47 -3.73
CA ALA A 255 -10.19 18.10 -4.60
C ALA A 255 -8.90 17.75 -3.84
N GLY A 256 -8.94 17.74 -2.51
CA GLY A 256 -7.83 17.31 -1.64
C GLY A 256 -7.53 15.81 -1.78
N VAL A 257 -6.52 15.33 -1.06
CA VAL A 257 -5.95 13.99 -1.32
C VAL A 257 -5.75 13.15 -0.05
N PHE A 258 -5.86 11.83 -0.22
CA PHE A 258 -5.34 10.83 0.70
C PHE A 258 -3.96 10.35 0.22
N ARG A 259 -2.97 10.30 1.11
CA ARG A 259 -1.59 9.95 0.74
C ARG A 259 -0.90 9.04 1.75
N ALA A 260 -0.33 7.93 1.31
CA ALA A 260 0.43 7.02 2.18
C ALA A 260 1.67 6.53 1.44
N ASN A 261 2.55 7.45 1.05
CA ASN A 261 3.73 7.12 0.28
C ASN A 261 4.84 6.51 1.14
N GLY A 262 5.65 5.65 0.55
CA GLY A 262 6.91 5.22 1.13
C GLY A 262 7.91 6.37 1.21
N GLY A 263 8.78 6.32 2.21
CA GLY A 263 9.86 7.27 2.38
C GLY A 263 10.88 7.19 1.24
N THR A 264 11.40 8.35 0.87
CA THR A 264 12.45 8.54 -0.15
C THR A 264 13.79 8.90 0.49
N LYS A 265 14.88 8.88 -0.28
CA LYS A 265 16.14 9.50 0.11
C LYS A 265 16.05 11.02 0.12
N SER A 266 16.85 11.61 0.99
CA SER A 266 17.18 13.04 0.98
C SER A 266 18.66 13.29 0.59
N PHE A 267 19.52 12.26 0.55
CA PHE A 267 20.97 12.41 0.37
C PHE A 267 21.57 11.40 -0.65
N ASN A 268 22.75 11.69 -1.22
CA ASN A 268 23.40 10.80 -2.19
C ASN A 268 23.90 9.51 -1.51
N GLY A 269 23.38 8.34 -1.90
CA GLY A 269 23.86 7.02 -1.42
C GLY A 269 23.15 6.45 -0.19
N THR A 270 21.83 6.51 -0.12
CA THR A 270 21.05 5.89 0.97
C THR A 270 20.68 4.43 0.66
N GLY A 271 20.16 3.72 1.67
CA GLY A 271 19.57 2.39 1.56
C GLY A 271 18.30 2.35 0.70
N GLY A 272 17.57 1.23 0.79
CA GLY A 272 16.36 0.99 0.00
C GLY A 272 15.23 1.96 0.33
N ALA A 273 14.44 2.31 -0.69
CA ALA A 273 13.23 3.12 -0.52
C ALA A 273 12.14 2.36 0.23
N GLY A 274 11.26 3.09 0.92
CA GLY A 274 10.10 2.48 1.58
C GLY A 274 9.03 2.04 0.57
N GLY A 275 8.28 0.98 0.88
CA GLY A 275 7.06 0.62 0.15
C GLY A 275 5.91 1.61 0.43
N GLY A 276 4.99 1.79 -0.51
CA GLY A 276 3.80 2.61 -0.32
C GLY A 276 2.76 1.92 0.56
N GLY A 277 2.06 2.65 1.43
CA GLY A 277 1.13 2.12 2.44
C GLY A 277 -0.25 1.70 1.94
N ARG A 278 -1.25 1.75 2.82
CA ARG A 278 -2.62 1.30 2.53
C ARG A 278 -3.65 2.38 2.82
N ILE A 279 -4.54 2.62 1.86
CA ILE A 279 -5.66 3.56 1.99
C ILE A 279 -6.96 2.83 1.64
N ALA A 280 -7.93 2.88 2.55
CA ALA A 280 -9.29 2.41 2.30
C ALA A 280 -10.30 3.50 2.66
N VAL A 281 -11.06 3.96 1.67
CA VAL A 281 -12.10 4.98 1.85
C VAL A 281 -13.45 4.34 1.61
N TYR A 282 -14.28 4.25 2.66
CA TYR A 282 -15.67 3.82 2.58
C TYR A 282 -16.56 5.05 2.51
N CYS A 283 -17.28 5.23 1.41
CA CYS A 283 -18.12 6.40 1.20
C CYS A 283 -19.55 6.03 0.82
N GLY A 284 -20.53 6.81 1.28
CA GLY A 284 -21.92 6.68 0.85
C GLY A 284 -22.18 7.36 -0.50
N ASP A 285 -21.64 8.56 -0.68
CA ASP A 285 -21.70 9.35 -1.91
C ASP A 285 -20.39 10.13 -2.12
N ASP A 286 -19.63 9.75 -3.14
CA ASP A 286 -18.38 10.38 -3.56
C ASP A 286 -18.51 11.09 -4.92
N SER A 287 -19.73 11.30 -5.42
CA SER A 287 -19.98 11.85 -6.76
C SER A 287 -19.43 13.27 -6.96
N ALA A 288 -19.23 14.02 -5.87
CA ALA A 288 -18.64 15.36 -5.85
C ALA A 288 -17.15 15.38 -5.47
N TYR A 289 -16.52 14.21 -5.28
CA TYR A 289 -15.11 14.11 -4.95
C TYR A 289 -14.26 13.94 -6.21
N THR A 290 -13.34 14.85 -6.45
CA THR A 290 -12.44 14.83 -7.61
C THR A 290 -11.00 14.46 -7.25
N GLY A 291 -10.69 14.31 -5.97
CA GLY A 291 -9.34 14.00 -5.46
C GLY A 291 -8.93 12.52 -5.58
N ALA A 292 -9.82 11.63 -6.01
CA ALA A 292 -9.57 10.18 -6.04
C ALA A 292 -8.38 9.80 -6.93
N THR A 293 -8.27 10.41 -8.12
CA THR A 293 -7.14 10.16 -9.04
C THR A 293 -5.82 10.77 -8.56
N ALA A 294 -5.86 11.77 -7.68
CA ALA A 294 -4.66 12.41 -7.12
C ALA A 294 -4.20 11.78 -5.79
N SER A 295 -5.05 10.94 -5.18
CA SER A 295 -4.73 10.19 -3.96
C SER A 295 -3.81 9.02 -4.26
N VAL A 296 -2.74 8.80 -3.49
CA VAL A 296 -1.68 7.85 -3.87
C VAL A 296 -1.03 7.09 -2.70
N CYS A 297 -0.59 5.87 -2.99
CA CYS A 297 0.25 5.02 -2.14
C CYS A 297 1.53 4.63 -2.89
N LEU A 298 2.33 5.59 -3.35
CA LEU A 298 3.55 5.30 -4.11
C LEU A 298 4.63 4.71 -3.20
N GLY A 299 5.46 3.82 -3.74
CA GLY A 299 6.74 3.54 -3.11
C GLY A 299 7.66 4.75 -3.17
N GLY A 300 8.66 4.77 -2.29
CA GLY A 300 9.70 5.80 -2.33
C GLY A 300 10.44 5.75 -3.67
N VAL A 301 10.63 6.91 -4.29
CA VAL A 301 11.30 7.02 -5.60
C VAL A 301 12.81 7.05 -5.41
N GLU A 302 13.49 6.04 -5.94
CA GLU A 302 14.93 5.82 -5.86
C GLU A 302 15.49 5.26 -7.16
N GLU A 303 16.81 4.99 -7.20
CA GLU A 303 17.40 4.14 -8.26
C GLU A 303 16.73 2.76 -8.29
N ILE A 304 16.38 2.24 -7.10
CA ILE A 304 15.55 1.05 -6.93
C ILE A 304 14.35 1.49 -6.08
N PRO A 305 13.20 1.78 -6.71
CA PRO A 305 12.03 2.27 -5.99
C PRO A 305 11.41 1.17 -5.12
N GLY A 306 10.75 1.58 -4.04
CA GLY A 306 9.83 0.70 -3.32
C GLY A 306 8.63 0.38 -4.20
N ALA A 307 7.97 -0.75 -3.94
CA ALA A 307 6.73 -1.06 -4.63
C ALA A 307 5.60 -0.13 -4.13
N PRO A 308 4.67 0.26 -5.00
CA PRO A 308 3.48 0.98 -4.57
C PRO A 308 2.60 0.07 -3.70
N GLY A 309 1.84 0.71 -2.82
CA GLY A 309 0.86 0.07 -1.96
C GLY A 309 -0.53 0.03 -2.57
N THR A 310 -1.53 -0.07 -1.70
CA THR A 310 -2.93 -0.28 -2.10
C THR A 310 -3.80 0.91 -1.74
N ILE A 311 -4.61 1.38 -2.68
CA ILE A 311 -5.69 2.34 -2.43
C ILE A 311 -7.00 1.85 -3.06
N GLY A 312 -8.07 1.82 -2.27
CA GLY A 312 -9.40 1.42 -2.71
C GLY A 312 -10.49 2.35 -2.17
N PHE A 313 -11.45 2.69 -3.04
CA PHE A 313 -12.67 3.40 -2.69
C PHE A 313 -13.83 2.40 -2.69
N PHE A 314 -14.54 2.31 -1.57
CA PHE A 314 -15.60 1.36 -1.34
C PHE A 314 -16.91 2.10 -1.09
N ASN A 315 -18.03 1.49 -1.44
CA ASN A 315 -19.29 1.93 -0.86
C ASN A 315 -19.37 1.52 0.63
N LEU A 316 -20.30 2.10 1.40
CA LEU A 316 -20.36 1.89 2.86
C LEU A 316 -20.48 0.42 3.30
N ASP A 317 -21.17 -0.44 2.54
CA ASP A 317 -21.28 -1.87 2.85
C ASP A 317 -20.07 -2.70 2.33
N GLY A 318 -19.16 -2.06 1.59
CA GLY A 318 -17.97 -2.67 1.02
C GLY A 318 -18.22 -3.63 -0.14
N THR A 319 -19.44 -3.68 -0.69
CA THR A 319 -19.75 -4.56 -1.83
C THR A 319 -19.25 -4.00 -3.15
N ARG A 320 -19.07 -2.69 -3.28
CA ARG A 320 -18.50 -2.03 -4.45
C ARG A 320 -17.08 -1.58 -4.17
N LEU A 321 -16.20 -1.75 -5.15
CA LEU A 321 -14.82 -1.26 -5.15
C LEU A 321 -14.51 -0.48 -6.43
N ASP A 322 -14.08 0.76 -6.28
CA ASP A 322 -13.52 1.61 -7.34
C ASP A 322 -12.02 1.82 -7.08
N VAL A 323 -11.20 1.54 -8.08
CA VAL A 323 -9.73 1.70 -8.01
C VAL A 323 -9.28 2.71 -9.05
N PHE A 324 -8.59 3.75 -8.60
CA PHE A 324 -8.06 4.83 -9.45
C PHE A 324 -6.55 4.79 -9.63
N GLN A 325 -5.85 3.99 -8.80
CA GLN A 325 -4.40 3.94 -8.77
C GLN A 325 -3.93 2.48 -8.60
N THR A 326 -3.07 2.19 -7.63
CA THR A 326 -2.47 0.88 -7.41
C THR A 326 -3.22 0.08 -6.36
N MET A 327 -3.43 -1.21 -6.62
CA MET A 327 -4.02 -2.12 -5.65
C MET A 327 -3.50 -3.54 -5.88
N THR A 328 -3.34 -4.29 -4.80
CA THR A 328 -2.98 -5.70 -4.83
C THR A 328 -3.96 -6.47 -3.96
N PHE A 329 -4.63 -7.45 -4.56
CA PHE A 329 -5.40 -8.45 -3.85
C PHE A 329 -4.47 -9.54 -3.32
N ASP A 330 -4.73 -10.00 -2.11
CA ASP A 330 -3.90 -11.01 -1.46
C ASP A 330 -3.91 -12.34 -2.23
N ALA A 331 -2.75 -13.00 -2.28
CA ALA A 331 -2.58 -14.31 -2.90
C ALA A 331 -3.37 -15.41 -2.18
N VAL A 332 -3.66 -16.52 -2.88
CA VAL A 332 -4.30 -17.73 -2.33
C VAL A 332 -5.58 -17.43 -1.53
N SER A 333 -6.32 -16.40 -1.95
CA SER A 333 -7.49 -15.89 -1.25
C SER A 333 -8.66 -15.68 -2.20
N GLU A 334 -9.88 -15.75 -1.68
CA GLU A 334 -11.09 -15.37 -2.41
C GLU A 334 -11.47 -13.93 -2.03
N HIS A 335 -11.71 -13.10 -3.05
CA HIS A 335 -12.08 -11.69 -2.91
C HIS A 335 -13.46 -11.48 -3.54
N VAL A 336 -14.46 -11.14 -2.73
CA VAL A 336 -15.86 -11.08 -3.18
C VAL A 336 -16.40 -9.65 -3.16
N PHE A 337 -16.99 -9.25 -4.29
CA PHE A 337 -17.63 -7.95 -4.49
C PHE A 337 -18.97 -8.09 -5.26
N GLY A 338 -19.84 -7.11 -5.08
CA GLY A 338 -20.91 -6.77 -6.02
C GLY A 338 -20.32 -6.29 -7.33
N ASP A 339 -19.66 -5.14 -7.28
CA ASP A 339 -19.04 -4.50 -8.44
C ASP A 339 -17.59 -4.12 -8.18
N VAL A 340 -16.75 -4.30 -9.18
CA VAL A 340 -15.36 -3.81 -9.19
C VAL A 340 -15.17 -2.97 -10.45
N VAL A 341 -14.71 -1.74 -10.27
CA VAL A 341 -14.35 -0.84 -11.37
C VAL A 341 -12.90 -0.45 -11.26
N LEU A 342 -12.14 -0.76 -12.30
CA LEU A 342 -10.78 -0.27 -12.49
C LEU A 342 -10.86 0.91 -13.44
N SER A 343 -10.63 2.11 -12.89
CA SER A 343 -10.68 3.38 -13.63
C SER A 343 -9.45 3.55 -14.54
N ALA A 344 -9.43 4.63 -15.33
CA ALA A 344 -8.30 4.98 -16.18
C ALA A 344 -6.97 4.90 -15.41
N ASP A 345 -5.97 4.31 -16.05
CA ASP A 345 -4.62 4.10 -15.52
C ASP A 345 -4.48 3.28 -14.23
N ALA A 346 -5.57 2.73 -13.68
CA ALA A 346 -5.50 1.82 -12.55
C ALA A 346 -4.55 0.63 -12.86
N ARG A 347 -3.75 0.25 -11.86
CA ARG A 347 -2.79 -0.86 -11.92
C ARG A 347 -3.10 -1.81 -10.77
N VAL A 348 -3.82 -2.87 -11.07
CA VAL A 348 -4.27 -3.84 -10.07
C VAL A 348 -3.57 -5.17 -10.26
N VAL A 349 -3.18 -5.80 -9.16
CA VAL A 349 -2.62 -7.15 -9.14
C VAL A 349 -3.59 -8.08 -8.41
N LEU A 350 -4.00 -9.17 -9.05
CA LEU A 350 -4.59 -10.31 -8.38
C LEU A 350 -3.46 -11.26 -7.97
N GLY A 351 -3.25 -11.44 -6.67
CA GLY A 351 -2.18 -12.31 -6.15
C GLY A 351 -2.28 -13.75 -6.67
N GLY A 352 -1.14 -14.42 -6.76
CA GLY A 352 -1.07 -15.79 -7.29
C GLY A 352 -2.00 -16.77 -6.56
N GLY A 353 -2.70 -17.61 -7.31
CA GLY A 353 -3.68 -18.55 -6.76
C GLY A 353 -4.96 -17.92 -6.19
N ALA A 354 -5.13 -16.59 -6.28
CA ALA A 354 -6.32 -15.93 -5.78
C ALA A 354 -7.50 -16.01 -6.77
N THR A 355 -8.70 -15.82 -6.24
CA THR A 355 -9.96 -15.74 -7.00
C THR A 355 -10.64 -14.41 -6.74
N LEU A 356 -10.95 -13.66 -7.81
CA LEU A 356 -11.77 -12.46 -7.74
C LEU A 356 -13.19 -12.79 -8.19
N VAL A 357 -14.17 -12.64 -7.29
CA VAL A 357 -15.58 -12.91 -7.54
C VAL A 357 -16.37 -11.61 -7.61
N THR A 358 -17.03 -11.34 -8.73
CA THR A 358 -17.99 -10.24 -8.89
C THR A 358 -19.40 -10.75 -9.19
N THR A 359 -20.32 -10.49 -8.25
CA THR A 359 -21.74 -10.90 -8.37
C THR A 359 -22.56 -9.99 -9.29
N GLY A 360 -22.03 -8.80 -9.62
CA GLY A 360 -22.59 -7.85 -10.57
C GLY A 360 -21.69 -7.67 -11.78
N SER A 361 -20.62 -6.87 -11.63
CA SER A 361 -19.71 -6.56 -12.74
C SER A 361 -18.24 -6.39 -12.33
N LEU A 362 -17.34 -6.79 -13.22
CA LEU A 362 -15.95 -6.36 -13.25
C LEU A 362 -15.74 -5.51 -14.50
N ALA A 363 -15.42 -4.23 -14.32
CA ALA A 363 -15.23 -3.29 -15.42
C ALA A 363 -13.81 -2.72 -15.41
N LEU A 364 -13.06 -2.98 -16.48
CA LEU A 364 -11.78 -2.33 -16.76
C LEU A 364 -12.00 -1.21 -17.79
N ARG A 365 -11.79 0.03 -17.37
CA ARG A 365 -12.03 1.23 -18.18
C ARG A 365 -10.74 1.80 -18.77
N ASP A 366 -10.86 2.46 -19.91
CA ASP A 366 -9.77 3.19 -20.58
C ASP A 366 -8.48 2.36 -20.66
N THR A 367 -7.43 2.76 -19.94
CA THR A 367 -6.09 2.15 -19.91
C THR A 367 -5.84 1.27 -18.68
N ALA A 368 -6.90 0.84 -17.97
CA ALA A 368 -6.80 0.02 -16.77
C ALA A 368 -6.05 -1.29 -17.05
N ARG A 369 -5.21 -1.71 -16.10
CA ARG A 369 -4.49 -2.99 -16.15
C ARG A 369 -4.80 -3.81 -14.91
N LEU A 370 -5.24 -5.05 -15.14
CA LEU A 370 -5.32 -6.10 -14.14
C LEU A 370 -4.25 -7.15 -14.44
N THR A 371 -3.23 -7.24 -13.60
CA THR A 371 -2.20 -8.27 -13.67
C THR A 371 -2.62 -9.48 -12.84
N ILE A 372 -2.51 -10.68 -13.39
CA ILE A 372 -2.75 -11.94 -12.69
C ILE A 372 -1.39 -12.55 -12.35
N ASP A 373 -1.03 -12.53 -11.08
CA ASP A 373 0.23 -13.10 -10.62
C ASP A 373 0.14 -14.63 -10.48
N SER A 374 1.27 -15.28 -10.22
CA SER A 374 1.34 -16.73 -10.02
C SER A 374 2.10 -17.10 -8.76
N ILE A 375 1.70 -18.23 -8.16
CA ILE A 375 2.38 -18.85 -7.02
C ILE A 375 3.13 -20.11 -7.46
N ASP A 376 4.07 -20.57 -6.65
CA ASP A 376 4.84 -21.81 -6.85
C ASP A 376 5.56 -21.85 -8.22
N ASN A 377 6.11 -20.70 -8.65
CA ASN A 377 6.69 -20.49 -9.98
C ASN A 377 8.24 -20.36 -10.00
N ASP A 378 8.90 -20.56 -8.86
CA ASP A 378 10.35 -20.41 -8.71
C ASP A 378 11.08 -21.71 -8.27
N GLN A 379 10.34 -22.75 -7.90
CA GLN A 379 10.88 -24.04 -7.50
C GLN A 379 9.86 -25.17 -7.60
N LEU A 380 10.34 -26.41 -7.47
CA LEU A 380 9.50 -27.60 -7.34
C LEU A 380 8.88 -27.64 -5.94
N VAL A 381 7.62 -28.05 -5.88
CA VAL A 381 6.93 -28.39 -4.62
C VAL A 381 6.76 -29.91 -4.60
N ASP A 382 7.32 -30.56 -3.58
CA ASP A 382 7.33 -32.03 -3.46
C ASP A 382 7.85 -32.76 -4.72
N GLY A 383 8.84 -32.15 -5.39
CA GLY A 383 9.48 -32.69 -6.58
C GLY A 383 8.69 -32.51 -7.89
N VAL A 384 7.58 -31.78 -7.86
CA VAL A 384 6.72 -31.53 -9.04
C VAL A 384 6.49 -30.04 -9.26
N TRP A 385 6.32 -29.65 -10.52
CA TRP A 385 5.92 -28.30 -10.89
C TRP A 385 4.40 -28.14 -10.68
N VAL A 386 4.01 -27.25 -9.77
CA VAL A 386 2.60 -27.04 -9.37
C VAL A 386 2.16 -25.57 -9.44
N GLY A 387 2.97 -24.73 -10.09
CA GLY A 387 2.68 -23.32 -10.32
C GLY A 387 1.25 -23.04 -10.81
N ARG A 388 0.61 -22.02 -10.22
CA ARG A 388 -0.80 -21.66 -10.47
C ARG A 388 -0.95 -20.15 -10.62
N GLY A 389 -1.76 -19.74 -11.59
CA GLY A 389 -2.17 -18.34 -11.78
C GLY A 389 -3.41 -17.99 -10.97
N GLY A 390 -4.23 -17.05 -11.46
CA GLY A 390 -5.43 -16.56 -10.78
C GLY A 390 -6.73 -16.83 -11.54
N THR A 391 -7.84 -16.73 -10.80
CA THR A 391 -9.20 -16.93 -11.33
C THR A 391 -10.03 -15.64 -11.21
N ILE A 392 -10.80 -15.34 -12.24
CA ILE A 392 -11.83 -14.30 -12.22
C ILE A 392 -13.18 -14.97 -12.45
N GLU A 393 -14.08 -14.83 -11.50
CA GLU A 393 -15.47 -15.26 -11.58
C GLU A 393 -16.35 -14.00 -11.63
N ALA A 394 -16.94 -13.70 -12.79
CA ALA A 394 -17.72 -12.49 -12.97
C ALA A 394 -19.11 -12.82 -13.52
N VAL A 395 -20.14 -12.11 -13.07
CA VAL A 395 -21.42 -12.10 -13.79
C VAL A 395 -21.25 -11.34 -15.10
N ASN A 396 -20.80 -10.09 -15.05
CA ASN A 396 -20.47 -9.33 -16.25
C ASN A 396 -19.00 -8.89 -16.23
N LEU A 397 -18.29 -9.07 -17.34
CA LEU A 397 -16.92 -8.61 -17.51
C LEU A 397 -16.83 -7.69 -18.72
N SER A 398 -16.41 -6.45 -18.52
CA SER A 398 -16.13 -5.50 -19.61
C SER A 398 -14.67 -5.04 -19.60
N ILE A 399 -14.00 -5.13 -20.74
CA ILE A 399 -12.60 -4.73 -20.92
C ILE A 399 -12.55 -3.72 -22.08
N ALA A 400 -12.32 -2.44 -21.76
CA ALA A 400 -12.22 -1.35 -22.73
C ALA A 400 -11.04 -1.54 -23.72
N GLU A 401 -11.08 -0.83 -24.84
CA GLU A 401 -10.15 -0.98 -25.98
C GLU A 401 -8.66 -0.94 -25.60
N GLN A 402 -8.28 -0.09 -24.64
CA GLN A 402 -6.89 0.05 -24.17
C GLN A 402 -6.63 -0.67 -22.84
N ALA A 403 -7.65 -1.33 -22.29
CA ALA A 403 -7.55 -2.03 -21.02
C ALA A 403 -7.06 -3.46 -21.23
N VAL A 404 -6.36 -3.98 -20.22
CA VAL A 404 -5.69 -5.28 -20.30
C VAL A 404 -5.89 -6.10 -19.03
N ILE A 405 -6.29 -7.35 -19.19
CA ILE A 405 -6.02 -8.41 -18.21
C ILE A 405 -4.78 -9.17 -18.68
N THR A 406 -3.72 -9.22 -17.88
CA THR A 406 -2.44 -9.79 -18.31
C THR A 406 -1.84 -10.70 -17.25
N ALA A 407 -1.29 -11.83 -17.68
CA ALA A 407 -0.37 -12.64 -16.92
C ALA A 407 1.00 -12.71 -17.62
N ASP A 408 1.34 -11.71 -18.45
CA ASP A 408 2.57 -11.71 -19.25
C ASP A 408 3.80 -11.77 -18.33
N GLY A 409 4.70 -12.74 -18.57
CA GLY A 409 5.91 -12.97 -17.77
C GLY A 409 5.68 -13.45 -16.33
N MET A 410 4.43 -13.75 -15.95
CA MET A 410 4.09 -14.18 -14.59
C MET A 410 4.25 -15.69 -14.36
N GLY A 411 4.65 -16.45 -15.38
CA GLY A 411 4.87 -17.89 -15.31
C GLY A 411 6.15 -18.29 -14.59
N TYR A 412 6.68 -19.49 -14.89
CA TYR A 412 7.91 -19.97 -14.26
C TYR A 412 9.08 -19.02 -14.53
N LYS A 413 9.88 -18.76 -13.49
CA LYS A 413 10.94 -17.75 -13.55
C LYS A 413 12.16 -18.25 -14.31
N GLY A 414 12.80 -17.37 -15.08
CA GLY A 414 14.12 -17.64 -15.61
C GLY A 414 15.17 -17.75 -14.50
N ARG A 415 16.16 -18.62 -14.67
CA ARG A 415 17.29 -18.76 -13.73
C ARG A 415 18.54 -18.11 -14.29
N PHE A 416 19.32 -17.46 -13.43
CA PHE A 416 20.67 -17.03 -13.79
C PHE A 416 21.55 -18.25 -14.06
N ARG A 417 22.22 -18.27 -15.22
CA ARG A 417 23.25 -19.27 -15.56
C ARG A 417 22.78 -20.71 -15.34
N GLY A 418 21.58 -21.03 -15.82
CA GLY A 418 20.95 -22.31 -15.54
C GLY A 418 19.80 -22.62 -16.49
N VAL A 419 19.25 -23.82 -16.31
CA VAL A 419 18.08 -24.30 -17.06
C VAL A 419 16.87 -23.45 -16.68
N GLY A 420 16.01 -23.17 -17.66
CA GLY A 420 14.74 -22.51 -17.39
C GLY A 420 13.88 -23.32 -16.43
N MET A 421 13.12 -22.65 -15.57
CA MET A 421 12.17 -23.32 -14.68
C MET A 421 10.90 -23.71 -15.41
N GLY A 422 10.20 -24.72 -14.88
CA GLY A 422 8.95 -25.26 -15.43
C GLY A 422 9.12 -26.61 -16.15
N PRO A 423 8.02 -27.34 -16.41
CA PRO A 423 8.06 -28.66 -17.05
C PRO A 423 8.69 -28.68 -18.44
N GLY A 424 8.62 -27.55 -19.15
CA GLY A 424 9.23 -27.30 -20.45
C GLY A 424 10.35 -26.28 -20.36
N GLY A 425 11.16 -26.29 -19.30
CA GLY A 425 12.29 -25.38 -19.15
C GLY A 425 13.33 -25.53 -20.27
N GLY A 426 13.73 -24.41 -20.88
CA GLY A 426 14.76 -24.40 -21.92
C GLY A 426 16.16 -24.77 -21.37
N ALA A 427 16.96 -25.51 -22.15
CA ALA A 427 18.27 -25.96 -21.70
C ALA A 427 19.26 -24.79 -21.53
N ALA A 428 20.11 -24.87 -20.51
CA ALA A 428 21.24 -23.97 -20.33
C ALA A 428 22.33 -24.24 -21.36
N SER A 429 23.04 -23.19 -21.76
CA SER A 429 24.15 -23.28 -22.71
C SER A 429 25.51 -22.97 -22.07
N LEU A 430 26.58 -23.44 -22.70
CA LEU A 430 27.96 -23.10 -22.33
C LEU A 430 28.34 -21.71 -22.86
N LEU A 431 29.53 -21.24 -22.46
CA LEU A 431 30.07 -19.94 -22.83
C LEU A 431 29.98 -19.63 -24.33
N TYR A 432 29.31 -18.51 -24.64
CA TYR A 432 29.04 -17.99 -25.99
C TYR A 432 28.12 -18.84 -26.88
N LEU A 433 27.42 -19.83 -26.31
CA LEU A 433 26.38 -20.58 -26.99
C LEU A 433 24.99 -20.06 -26.62
N LYS A 434 24.04 -20.14 -27.54
CA LYS A 434 22.65 -19.73 -27.33
C LYS A 434 21.85 -20.83 -26.62
N ALA A 435 21.21 -20.46 -25.51
CA ALA A 435 20.33 -21.31 -24.72
C ALA A 435 18.97 -21.55 -25.41
N GLY A 436 18.30 -22.63 -25.01
CA GLY A 436 17.01 -23.01 -25.57
C GLY A 436 15.85 -22.19 -25.00
N GLY A 437 14.80 -21.98 -25.79
CA GLY A 437 13.57 -21.32 -25.34
C GLY A 437 12.71 -22.23 -24.44
N GLY A 438 11.83 -21.63 -23.63
CA GLY A 438 10.82 -22.38 -22.87
C GLY A 438 9.75 -22.98 -23.79
N GLY A 439 9.21 -24.13 -23.42
CA GLY A 439 8.07 -24.78 -24.09
C GLY A 439 6.80 -24.74 -23.24
N TYR A 440 5.63 -24.64 -23.87
CA TYR A 440 4.28 -24.79 -23.28
C TYR A 440 3.25 -24.79 -24.42
N GLY A 441 2.39 -25.80 -24.53
CA GLY A 441 1.46 -25.99 -25.67
C GLY A 441 2.15 -26.28 -27.03
N GLY A 442 3.39 -25.82 -27.19
CA GLY A 442 4.33 -26.12 -28.28
C GLY A 442 5.76 -26.20 -27.74
N ALA A 443 6.67 -26.76 -28.54
CA ALA A 443 8.07 -26.89 -28.16
C ALA A 443 8.75 -25.51 -28.18
N GLY A 444 9.64 -25.29 -27.21
CA GLY A 444 10.51 -24.11 -27.21
C GLY A 444 11.49 -24.16 -28.39
N GLY A 445 11.91 -22.99 -28.87
CA GLY A 445 12.86 -22.90 -29.97
C GLY A 445 14.22 -23.50 -29.59
N ASP A 446 14.72 -24.41 -30.43
CA ASP A 446 16.10 -24.89 -30.40
C ASP A 446 17.06 -23.77 -30.82
N ALA A 447 18.21 -23.73 -30.18
CA ALA A 447 19.33 -22.87 -30.56
C ALA A 447 20.60 -23.74 -30.67
N ASP A 448 21.69 -23.37 -29.99
CA ASP A 448 22.87 -24.25 -29.89
C ASP A 448 22.63 -25.42 -28.92
N VAL A 449 21.58 -25.32 -28.10
CA VAL A 449 21.04 -26.38 -27.24
C VAL A 449 19.53 -26.49 -27.39
N SER A 450 18.96 -27.59 -26.90
CA SER A 450 17.54 -27.89 -27.05
C SER A 450 16.63 -26.92 -26.31
N GLY A 451 15.52 -26.56 -26.95
CA GLY A 451 14.39 -25.90 -26.32
C GLY A 451 13.60 -26.83 -25.39
N GLY A 452 12.66 -26.23 -24.67
CA GLY A 452 11.76 -26.91 -23.76
C GLY A 452 10.72 -27.80 -24.44
N GLY A 453 10.38 -28.91 -23.79
CA GLY A 453 9.34 -29.83 -24.27
C GLY A 453 7.91 -29.28 -24.15
N ILE A 454 6.98 -29.99 -24.79
CA ILE A 454 5.53 -29.68 -24.76
C ILE A 454 4.91 -30.26 -23.48
N TYR A 455 4.05 -29.48 -22.82
CA TYR A 455 3.15 -29.93 -21.76
C TYR A 455 1.90 -29.04 -21.73
N GLY A 456 0.97 -29.37 -20.84
CA GLY A 456 -0.27 -28.64 -20.60
C GLY A 456 -1.50 -29.31 -21.22
N SER A 457 -2.67 -29.00 -20.68
CA SER A 457 -3.96 -29.49 -21.20
C SER A 457 -4.54 -28.51 -22.22
N TYR A 458 -4.90 -29.01 -23.41
CA TYR A 458 -5.64 -28.19 -24.40
C TYR A 458 -7.13 -28.00 -24.04
N ARG A 459 -7.67 -28.80 -23.12
CA ARG A 459 -9.08 -28.72 -22.69
C ARG A 459 -9.25 -27.89 -21.43
N GLU A 460 -8.25 -27.89 -20.58
CA GLU A 460 -8.25 -27.26 -19.26
C GLU A 460 -6.89 -26.57 -19.01
N PRO A 461 -6.51 -25.56 -19.82
CA PRO A 461 -5.21 -24.92 -19.68
C PRO A 461 -5.18 -24.09 -18.40
N LEU A 462 -4.44 -24.58 -17.39
CA LEU A 462 -4.26 -23.92 -16.10
C LEU A 462 -2.78 -23.78 -15.71
N GLU A 463 -1.90 -24.47 -16.42
CA GLU A 463 -0.48 -24.49 -16.10
C GLU A 463 0.21 -23.20 -16.57
N LEU A 464 1.23 -22.79 -15.82
CA LEU A 464 2.09 -21.68 -16.21
C LEU A 464 2.95 -22.07 -17.40
N GLY A 465 3.38 -21.09 -18.20
CA GLY A 465 4.43 -21.22 -19.18
C GLY A 465 5.82 -21.41 -18.54
N SER A 466 6.71 -22.11 -19.22
CA SER A 466 8.08 -22.37 -18.77
C SER A 466 9.06 -21.27 -19.19
N ALA A 467 10.12 -21.11 -18.42
CA ALA A 467 11.18 -20.18 -18.72
C ALA A 467 12.16 -20.73 -19.77
N GLY A 468 12.86 -19.82 -20.46
CA GLY A 468 14.01 -20.15 -21.27
C GLY A 468 15.27 -20.41 -20.42
N GLY A 469 16.25 -21.10 -21.02
CA GLY A 469 17.54 -21.33 -20.40
C GLY A 469 18.44 -20.09 -20.42
N ALA A 470 19.49 -20.08 -19.61
CA ALA A 470 20.51 -19.06 -19.61
C ALA A 470 21.91 -19.65 -19.83
N GLU A 471 22.76 -18.85 -20.48
CA GLU A 471 24.16 -19.16 -20.70
C GLU A 471 24.95 -19.15 -19.36
N THR A 472 25.85 -20.10 -19.15
CA THR A 472 26.41 -20.41 -17.81
C THR A 472 27.67 -19.62 -17.39
N GLY A 473 28.45 -19.12 -18.33
CA GLY A 473 29.77 -18.50 -18.13
C GLY A 473 29.80 -16.97 -18.09
N SER A 474 29.00 -16.28 -18.90
CA SER A 474 29.04 -14.81 -19.02
C SER A 474 27.72 -14.09 -18.75
N SER A 475 26.60 -14.82 -18.78
CA SER A 475 25.27 -14.25 -18.61
C SER A 475 25.15 -13.47 -17.30
N LEU A 476 24.56 -12.27 -17.41
CA LEU A 476 24.27 -11.36 -16.29
C LEU A 476 22.77 -11.20 -16.06
N LYS A 477 21.94 -11.88 -16.86
CA LYS A 477 20.48 -11.89 -16.76
C LYS A 477 19.97 -13.32 -16.74
N PRO A 478 18.80 -13.59 -16.14
CA PRO A 478 18.17 -14.90 -16.28
C PRO A 478 17.66 -15.11 -17.71
N GLY A 479 17.25 -16.34 -18.03
CA GLY A 479 16.39 -16.60 -19.19
C GLY A 479 15.07 -15.84 -19.09
N GLY A 480 14.34 -15.71 -20.21
CA GLY A 480 13.00 -15.14 -20.19
C GLY A 480 12.05 -16.00 -19.36
N SER A 481 11.20 -15.39 -18.54
CA SER A 481 10.17 -16.07 -17.75
C SER A 481 9.02 -16.50 -18.64
N GLY A 482 8.35 -17.59 -18.30
CA GLY A 482 7.13 -17.99 -19.00
C GLY A 482 5.95 -17.05 -18.73
N GLY A 483 4.89 -17.17 -19.52
CA GLY A 483 3.61 -16.50 -19.27
C GLY A 483 2.84 -17.18 -18.13
N GLY A 484 2.03 -16.43 -17.40
CA GLY A 484 1.22 -16.94 -16.29
C GLY A 484 -0.03 -17.68 -16.75
N ALA A 485 -0.97 -17.91 -15.83
CA ALA A 485 -2.24 -18.54 -16.13
C ALA A 485 -3.43 -17.65 -15.72
N VAL A 486 -4.41 -17.53 -16.61
CA VAL A 486 -5.65 -16.78 -16.37
C VAL A 486 -6.84 -17.70 -16.57
N ARG A 487 -7.64 -17.91 -15.53
CA ARG A 487 -8.95 -18.56 -15.62
C ARG A 487 -10.07 -17.53 -15.53
N LEU A 488 -10.95 -17.49 -16.52
CA LEU A 488 -12.12 -16.63 -16.55
C LEU A 488 -13.39 -17.49 -16.56
N LEU A 489 -14.26 -17.27 -15.58
CA LEU A 489 -15.61 -17.80 -15.54
C LEU A 489 -16.59 -16.62 -15.59
N VAL A 490 -17.14 -16.35 -16.78
CA VAL A 490 -18.10 -15.27 -16.99
C VAL A 490 -19.48 -15.88 -17.20
N THR A 491 -20.37 -15.72 -16.23
CA THR A 491 -21.70 -16.36 -16.26
C THR A 491 -22.75 -15.56 -17.04
N GLY A 492 -22.54 -14.26 -17.19
CA GLY A 492 -23.33 -13.36 -18.03
C GLY A 492 -22.50 -12.90 -19.23
N THR A 493 -22.32 -11.58 -19.39
CA THR A 493 -21.71 -11.03 -20.62
C THR A 493 -20.20 -10.79 -20.49
N LEU A 494 -19.42 -11.25 -21.48
CA LEU A 494 -18.04 -10.82 -21.72
C LEU A 494 -17.99 -9.79 -22.86
N ALA A 495 -17.80 -8.51 -22.53
CA ALA A 495 -17.55 -7.43 -23.49
C ALA A 495 -16.04 -7.19 -23.62
N LEU A 496 -15.39 -7.85 -24.58
CA LEU A 496 -13.96 -7.78 -24.82
C LEU A 496 -13.63 -6.85 -26.01
N ALA A 497 -13.32 -5.58 -25.72
CA ALA A 497 -12.76 -4.64 -26.70
C ALA A 497 -11.22 -4.54 -26.59
N GLY A 498 -10.68 -4.71 -25.39
CA GLY A 498 -9.24 -4.71 -25.11
C GLY A 498 -8.58 -6.08 -25.24
N ARG A 499 -7.62 -6.37 -24.35
CA ARG A 499 -6.76 -7.57 -24.43
C ARG A 499 -6.83 -8.43 -23.18
N ILE A 500 -6.79 -9.75 -23.38
CA ILE A 500 -6.39 -10.72 -22.35
C ILE A 500 -5.10 -11.40 -22.85
N SER A 501 -4.05 -11.45 -22.03
CA SER A 501 -2.75 -12.00 -22.44
C SER A 501 -2.03 -12.80 -21.36
N ALA A 502 -1.17 -13.71 -21.80
CA ALA A 502 -0.33 -14.55 -20.95
C ALA A 502 0.98 -14.89 -21.70
N ASP A 503 1.62 -13.88 -22.28
CA ASP A 503 2.84 -14.06 -23.08
C ASP A 503 4.06 -14.35 -22.19
N GLY A 504 5.01 -15.14 -22.70
CA GLY A 504 6.34 -15.25 -22.09
C GLY A 504 7.16 -13.99 -22.30
N SER A 505 8.14 -13.75 -21.44
CA SER A 505 9.08 -12.66 -21.63
C SER A 505 10.23 -13.06 -22.56
N ASN A 506 10.67 -12.09 -23.37
CA ASN A 506 11.90 -12.22 -24.12
C ASN A 506 13.10 -12.22 -23.17
N SER A 507 14.17 -12.89 -23.57
CA SER A 507 15.46 -12.73 -22.91
C SER A 507 16.15 -11.43 -23.32
N ASP A 508 16.51 -10.61 -22.34
CA ASP A 508 17.21 -9.34 -22.57
C ASP A 508 18.73 -9.49 -22.83
N GLN A 509 19.23 -10.72 -23.04
CA GLN A 509 20.64 -11.01 -23.36
C GLN A 509 20.76 -11.97 -24.53
N TYR A 510 21.77 -11.73 -25.38
CA TYR A 510 21.95 -12.37 -26.69
C TYR A 510 22.07 -13.91 -26.65
N TYR A 511 22.53 -14.48 -25.54
CA TYR A 511 22.78 -15.93 -25.40
C TYR A 511 21.70 -16.67 -24.59
N ASN A 512 20.71 -15.96 -24.06
CA ASN A 512 19.66 -16.58 -23.25
C ASN A 512 18.45 -16.94 -24.12
N GLY A 513 17.68 -17.93 -23.68
CA GLY A 513 16.41 -18.31 -24.29
C GLY A 513 15.26 -17.50 -23.71
N SER A 514 14.24 -17.23 -24.54
CA SER A 514 13.00 -16.57 -24.12
C SER A 514 12.02 -17.57 -23.48
N GLY A 515 11.10 -17.09 -22.65
CA GLY A 515 10.07 -17.93 -22.04
C GLY A 515 8.93 -18.25 -23.00
N SER A 516 8.20 -19.33 -22.73
CA SER A 516 6.99 -19.68 -23.47
C SER A 516 5.80 -18.81 -23.04
N GLY A 517 4.76 -18.74 -23.88
CA GLY A 517 3.44 -18.30 -23.42
C GLY A 517 2.88 -19.20 -22.30
N GLY A 518 1.82 -18.75 -21.65
CA GLY A 518 1.09 -19.44 -20.60
C GLY A 518 -0.36 -19.72 -20.97
N SER A 519 -1.22 -19.88 -19.96
CA SER A 519 -2.61 -20.33 -20.11
C SER A 519 -3.61 -19.18 -20.11
N ILE A 520 -4.59 -19.25 -21.01
CA ILE A 520 -5.85 -18.50 -20.91
C ILE A 520 -7.00 -19.47 -21.09
N TRP A 521 -7.83 -19.63 -20.07
CA TRP A 521 -9.04 -20.45 -20.12
C TRP A 521 -10.25 -19.60 -19.79
N ALA A 522 -11.08 -19.33 -20.80
CA ALA A 522 -12.34 -18.60 -20.62
C ALA A 522 -13.55 -19.52 -20.83
N THR A 523 -14.47 -19.50 -19.86
CA THR A 523 -15.83 -20.05 -19.99
C THR A 523 -16.79 -18.87 -19.96
N VAL A 524 -17.59 -18.71 -21.01
CA VAL A 524 -18.53 -17.59 -21.17
C VAL A 524 -19.93 -18.14 -21.40
N GLY A 525 -20.90 -17.64 -20.62
CA GLY A 525 -22.31 -18.04 -20.63
C GLY A 525 -23.12 -17.57 -21.83
#